data_AF-A0A3M7SJV8-F1
#
_entry.id   AF-A0A3M7SJV8-F1
#
_cell.length_a   1.000
_cell.length_b   1.000
_cell.length_c   1.000
_cell.angle_alpha   90.00
_cell.angle_beta   90.00
_cell.angle_gamma   90.00
#
_symmetry.space_group_name_H-M   'P 1'
#
loop_
_entity.id
_entity.type
_entity.pdbx_description
1 polymer ?
#
loop_
_entity_poly.entity_id
_entity_poly.type
_entity_poly.pdbx_seq_one_letter_code
_entity_poly.pdbx_strand_id
1 'polypeptide(L)'
;MRMKQVLFNNLESVQKFRNSYNPKEKWVQKVSSPLKWQIVGLLKSGDKKQNEIANMLGESPKCVSSTKKRYQETGTVSDRSRSGRPRKLTFKDESYVFRGVKIKKKNLFLVQSFKKFYF
;
A
#
# COMPACT_ATOMS: atom_id res chain seq x y z
N MET A 1 -4.53 -54.19 -0.82
CA MET A 1 -3.64 -53.34 -1.66
C MET A 1 -4.12 -51.89 -1.87
N ARG A 2 -5.33 -51.49 -1.48
CA ARG A 2 -5.92 -50.18 -1.81
C ARG A 2 -5.41 -48.99 -0.97
N MET A 3 -5.00 -49.22 0.29
CA MET A 3 -4.55 -48.13 1.18
C MET A 3 -3.19 -47.55 0.81
N LYS A 4 -2.24 -48.37 0.32
CA LYS A 4 -0.92 -47.89 -0.08
C LYS A 4 -1.00 -46.94 -1.28
N GLN A 5 -1.89 -47.20 -2.22
CA GLN A 5 -2.11 -46.33 -3.39
C GLN A 5 -2.72 -44.97 -2.99
N VAL A 6 -3.68 -44.96 -2.06
CA VAL A 6 -4.30 -43.71 -1.58
C VAL A 6 -3.31 -42.84 -0.82
N LEU A 7 -2.46 -43.46 0.02
CA LEU A 7 -1.40 -42.74 0.72
C LEU A 7 -0.34 -42.21 -0.25
N PHE A 8 0.02 -42.97 -1.28
CA PHE A 8 0.97 -42.54 -2.31
C PHE A 8 0.43 -41.35 -3.13
N ASN A 9 -0.83 -41.40 -3.55
CA ASN A 9 -1.48 -40.31 -4.28
C ASN A 9 -1.64 -39.04 -3.42
N ASN A 10 -1.87 -39.20 -2.10
CA ASN A 10 -1.88 -38.08 -1.16
C ASN A 10 -0.49 -37.50 -0.90
N LEU A 11 0.55 -38.32 -0.90
CA LEU A 11 1.93 -37.85 -0.82
C LEU A 11 2.34 -37.06 -2.07
N GLU A 12 1.96 -37.52 -3.27
CA GLU A 12 2.22 -36.78 -4.51
C GLU A 12 1.47 -35.44 -4.57
N SER A 13 0.21 -35.38 -4.11
CA SER A 13 -0.56 -34.14 -4.07
C SER A 13 0.01 -33.14 -3.05
N VAL A 14 0.44 -33.61 -1.88
CA VAL A 14 1.11 -32.80 -0.85
C VAL A 14 2.49 -32.33 -1.33
N GLN A 15 3.23 -33.18 -2.04
CA GLN A 15 4.55 -32.83 -2.59
C GLN A 15 4.41 -31.81 -3.73
N LYS A 16 3.41 -31.94 -4.61
CA LYS A 16 3.05 -30.91 -5.61
C LYS A 16 2.69 -29.57 -4.96
N PHE A 17 1.93 -29.58 -3.87
CA PHE A 17 1.59 -28.37 -3.12
C PHE A 17 2.81 -27.72 -2.47
N ARG A 18 3.72 -28.54 -1.89
CA ARG A 18 5.00 -28.05 -1.34
C ARG A 18 5.92 -27.46 -2.41
N ASN A 19 5.98 -28.08 -3.59
CA ASN A 19 6.86 -27.64 -4.67
C ASN A 19 6.32 -26.39 -5.41
N SER A 20 5.02 -26.08 -5.33
CA SER A 20 4.47 -24.81 -5.86
C SER A 20 4.68 -23.63 -4.89
N TYR A 21 4.90 -23.91 -3.61
CA TYR A 21 5.14 -22.90 -2.59
C TYR A 21 6.63 -22.55 -2.53
N ASN A 22 7.08 -21.59 -3.35
CA ASN A 22 8.42 -21.01 -3.25
C ASN A 22 8.44 -19.90 -2.18
N PRO A 23 9.00 -20.12 -0.97
CA PRO A 23 8.89 -19.16 0.13
C PRO A 23 9.75 -17.91 -0.09
N LYS A 24 10.72 -17.96 -1.02
CA LYS A 24 11.74 -16.92 -1.21
C LYS A 24 11.33 -15.79 -2.18
N GLU A 25 10.24 -15.96 -2.93
CA GLU A 25 9.76 -14.97 -3.91
C GLU A 25 8.50 -14.21 -3.47
N LYS A 26 7.94 -14.54 -2.31
CA LYS A 26 6.72 -13.90 -1.79
C LYS A 26 7.04 -12.57 -1.09
N TRP A 27 7.70 -11.66 -1.82
CA TRP A 27 7.50 -10.25 -1.57
C TRP A 27 6.01 -9.97 -1.76
N VAL A 28 5.42 -9.08 -0.95
CA VAL A 28 4.00 -8.70 -1.06
C VAL A 28 3.81 -8.04 -2.43
N GLN A 29 3.60 -8.84 -3.47
CA GLN A 29 3.39 -8.36 -4.83
C GLN A 29 2.03 -7.68 -4.83
N LYS A 30 2.04 -6.40 -5.23
CA LYS A 30 0.82 -5.64 -5.33
C LYS A 30 -0.01 -6.23 -6.46
N VAL A 31 -1.28 -6.46 -6.17
CA VAL A 31 -2.27 -6.84 -7.18
C VAL A 31 -2.27 -5.77 -8.26
N SER A 32 -2.11 -6.21 -9.51
CA SER A 32 -2.03 -5.32 -10.66
C SER A 32 -3.33 -4.52 -10.81
N SER A 33 -3.22 -3.26 -11.26
CA SER A 33 -4.40 -2.41 -11.45
C SER A 33 -5.45 -3.02 -12.41
N PRO A 34 -5.08 -3.69 -13.52
CA PRO A 34 -6.05 -4.35 -14.39
C PRO A 34 -6.83 -5.45 -13.68
N LEU A 35 -6.16 -6.27 -12.85
CA LEU A 35 -6.80 -7.36 -12.12
C LEU A 35 -7.84 -6.85 -11.13
N LYS A 36 -7.58 -5.72 -10.47
CA LYS A 36 -8.57 -5.08 -9.59
C LYS A 36 -9.81 -4.60 -10.36
N TRP A 37 -9.64 -4.07 -11.58
CA TRP A 37 -10.77 -3.70 -12.44
C TRP A 37 -11.56 -4.92 -12.92
N GLN A 38 -10.87 -6.01 -13.24
CA GLN A 38 -11.51 -7.28 -13.61
C GLN A 38 -12.38 -7.82 -12.47
N ILE A 39 -11.88 -7.77 -11.23
CA ILE A 39 -12.67 -8.12 -10.03
C ILE A 39 -13.93 -7.25 -9.95
N VAL A 40 -13.81 -5.93 -10.11
CA VAL A 40 -14.96 -5.01 -10.06
C VAL A 40 -15.97 -5.29 -11.18
N GLY A 41 -15.49 -5.56 -12.40
CA GLY A 41 -16.35 -5.91 -13.54
C GLY A 41 -17.17 -7.17 -13.28
N LEU A 42 -16.53 -8.23 -12.80
CA LEU A 42 -17.19 -9.49 -12.45
C LEU A 42 -18.18 -9.33 -11.28
N LEU A 43 -17.86 -8.48 -10.31
CA LEU A 43 -18.77 -8.18 -9.20
C LEU A 43 -20.00 -7.38 -9.66
N LYS A 44 -19.85 -6.53 -10.68
CA LYS A 44 -20.96 -5.76 -11.25
C LYS A 44 -21.91 -6.59 -12.10
N SER A 45 -21.41 -7.62 -12.78
CA SER A 45 -22.27 -8.49 -13.58
C SER A 45 -23.21 -9.34 -12.70
N GLY A 46 -22.83 -9.61 -11.45
CA GLY A 46 -23.69 -10.30 -10.49
C GLY A 46 -23.81 -11.81 -10.70
N ASP A 47 -23.22 -12.36 -11.77
CA ASP A 47 -23.33 -13.77 -12.13
C ASP A 47 -22.60 -14.71 -11.17
N LYS A 48 -21.59 -14.20 -10.45
CA LYS A 48 -20.64 -15.01 -9.68
C LYS A 48 -20.48 -14.51 -8.25
N LYS A 49 -20.34 -15.47 -7.33
CA LYS A 49 -20.05 -15.18 -5.93
C LYS A 49 -18.58 -14.79 -5.75
N GLN A 50 -18.27 -14.07 -4.67
CA GLN A 50 -16.90 -13.59 -4.39
C GLN A 50 -15.87 -14.72 -4.33
N ASN A 51 -16.24 -15.88 -3.77
CA ASN A 51 -15.33 -17.04 -3.68
C ASN A 51 -15.05 -17.65 -5.06
N GLU A 52 -16.02 -17.66 -5.96
CA GLU A 52 -15.84 -18.15 -7.33
C GLU A 52 -14.92 -17.21 -8.10
N ILE A 53 -15.12 -15.89 -7.95
CA ILE A 53 -14.24 -14.87 -8.54
C ILE A 53 -12.80 -15.03 -8.03
N ALA A 54 -12.63 -15.25 -6.73
CA ALA A 54 -11.32 -15.50 -6.13
C ALA A 54 -10.64 -16.73 -6.73
N ASN A 55 -11.35 -17.86 -6.83
CA ASN A 55 -10.83 -19.10 -7.39
C ASN A 55 -10.48 -18.96 -8.89
N MET A 56 -11.33 -18.30 -9.68
CA MET A 56 -11.10 -18.08 -11.11
C MET A 56 -9.86 -17.21 -11.38
N LEU A 57 -9.64 -16.20 -10.54
CA LEU A 57 -8.53 -15.25 -10.72
C LEU A 57 -7.25 -15.69 -9.99
N GLY A 58 -7.29 -16.80 -9.24
CA GLY A 58 -6.17 -17.25 -8.41
C GLY A 58 -5.85 -16.30 -7.25
N GLU A 59 -6.81 -15.47 -6.84
CA GLU A 59 -6.64 -14.45 -5.82
C GLU A 59 -7.27 -14.89 -4.49
N SER A 60 -6.82 -14.29 -3.38
CA SER A 60 -7.44 -14.58 -2.10
C SER A 60 -8.86 -13.99 -2.02
N PRO A 61 -9.84 -14.67 -1.38
CA PRO A 61 -11.18 -14.10 -1.14
C PRO A 61 -11.11 -12.77 -0.38
N LYS A 62 -10.10 -12.61 0.49
CA LYS A 62 -9.84 -11.35 1.20
C LYS A 62 -9.49 -10.21 0.25
N CYS A 63 -8.70 -10.47 -0.80
CA CYS A 63 -8.35 -9.50 -1.82
C CYS A 63 -9.60 -9.00 -2.56
N VAL A 64 -10.45 -9.94 -3.02
CA VAL A 64 -11.72 -9.64 -3.69
C VAL A 64 -12.64 -8.80 -2.79
N SER A 65 -12.83 -9.22 -1.53
CA SER A 65 -13.64 -8.51 -0.54
C SER A 65 -13.12 -7.09 -0.28
N SER A 66 -11.81 -6.92 -0.11
CA SER A 66 -11.19 -5.60 0.13
C SER A 66 -11.30 -4.67 -1.08
N THR A 67 -11.19 -5.22 -2.30
CA THR A 67 -11.34 -4.48 -3.55
C THR A 67 -12.77 -4.01 -3.73
N LYS A 68 -13.75 -4.89 -3.47
CA LYS A 68 -15.17 -4.54 -3.46
C LYS A 68 -15.46 -3.39 -2.50
N LYS A 69 -15.02 -3.51 -1.24
CA LYS A 69 -15.23 -2.49 -0.21
C LYS A 69 -14.63 -1.15 -0.63
N ARG A 70 -13.40 -1.14 -1.15
CA ARG A 70 -12.74 0.09 -1.63
C ARG A 70 -13.50 0.74 -2.78
N TYR A 71 -13.96 -0.06 -3.74
CA TYR A 71 -14.72 0.44 -4.87
C TYR A 71 -16.05 1.07 -4.42
N GLN A 72 -16.73 0.47 -3.43
CA GLN A 72 -17.94 1.03 -2.85
C GLN A 72 -17.69 2.35 -2.08
N GLU A 73 -16.55 2.47 -1.40
CA GLU A 73 -16.20 3.67 -0.61
C GLU A 73 -15.76 4.86 -1.47
N THR A 74 -15.00 4.61 -2.54
CA THR A 74 -14.30 5.68 -3.29
C THR A 74 -14.64 5.69 -4.78
N GLY A 75 -15.30 4.65 -5.31
CA GLY A 75 -15.54 4.49 -6.75
C GLY A 75 -14.30 4.12 -7.56
N THR A 76 -13.15 3.91 -6.90
CA THR A 76 -11.86 3.66 -7.55
C THR A 76 -11.18 2.41 -6.98
N VAL A 77 -10.36 1.75 -7.80
CA VAL A 77 -9.54 0.60 -7.41
C VAL A 77 -8.07 0.97 -7.13
N SER A 78 -7.73 2.25 -7.24
CA SER A 78 -6.37 2.75 -7.01
C SER A 78 -5.95 2.55 -5.56
N ASP A 79 -4.63 2.51 -5.34
CA ASP A 79 -4.09 2.44 -3.99
C ASP A 79 -4.21 3.79 -3.29
N ARG A 80 -4.65 3.74 -2.02
CA ARG A 80 -4.67 4.92 -1.16
C ARG A 80 -3.24 5.36 -0.89
N SER A 81 -3.04 6.66 -0.88
CA SER A 81 -1.81 7.22 -0.35
C SER A 81 -1.68 6.78 1.11
N ARG A 82 -0.46 6.41 1.51
CA ARG A 82 -0.17 6.11 2.91
C ARG A 82 -0.14 7.43 3.65
N SER A 83 -1.02 7.61 4.63
CA SER A 83 -0.87 8.70 5.58
C SER A 83 0.38 8.42 6.42
N GLY A 84 1.37 9.31 6.32
CA GLY A 84 2.54 9.29 7.20
C GLY A 84 2.20 9.80 8.60
N ARG A 85 3.20 9.82 9.48
CA ARG A 85 3.07 10.48 10.78
C ARG A 85 2.86 11.99 10.55
N PRO A 86 1.85 12.62 11.18
CA PRO A 86 1.68 14.07 11.11
C PRO A 86 2.94 14.81 11.57
N ARG A 87 3.21 15.96 10.96
CA ARG A 87 4.32 16.83 11.37
C ARG A 87 4.08 17.36 12.78
N LYS A 88 5.15 17.52 13.57
CA LYS A 88 5.07 18.08 14.93
C LYS A 88 4.65 19.55 14.93
N LEU A 89 5.09 20.31 13.93
CA LEU A 89 4.77 21.73 13.79
C LEU A 89 3.73 21.92 12.70
N THR A 90 2.86 22.90 12.89
CA THR A 90 1.95 23.34 11.84
C THR A 90 2.70 24.23 10.84
N PHE A 91 2.14 24.41 9.65
CA PHE A 91 2.70 25.32 8.65
C PHE A 91 2.78 26.78 9.16
N LYS A 92 1.85 27.17 10.05
CA LYS A 92 1.88 28.49 10.68
C LYS A 92 3.09 28.63 11.60
N ASP A 93 3.33 27.64 12.46
CA ASP A 93 4.46 27.65 13.39
C ASP A 93 5.80 27.66 12.64
N GLU A 94 5.92 26.85 11.59
CA GLU A 94 7.07 26.85 10.69
C GLU A 94 7.30 28.24 10.09
N SER A 95 6.25 28.89 9.58
CA SER A 95 6.33 30.26 9.04
C SER A 95 6.77 31.29 10.10
N TYR A 96 6.29 31.18 11.34
CA TYR A 96 6.75 32.05 12.44
C TYR A 96 8.23 31.86 12.75
N VAL A 97 8.69 30.61 12.82
CA VAL A 97 10.12 30.29 13.02
C VAL A 97 10.96 30.85 11.87
N PHE A 98 10.57 30.62 10.61
CA PHE A 98 11.31 31.13 9.45
C PHE A 98 11.39 32.66 9.42
N ARG A 99 10.28 33.36 9.74
CA ARG A 99 10.26 34.83 9.84
C ARG A 99 11.18 35.32 10.97
N GLY A 100 11.12 34.69 12.14
CA GLY A 100 11.98 35.01 13.27
C GLY A 100 13.46 34.88 12.94
N VAL A 101 13.86 33.78 12.27
CA VAL A 101 15.24 33.59 11.81
C VAL A 101 15.66 34.66 10.80
N LYS A 102 14.79 35.02 9.86
CA LYS A 102 15.06 36.05 8.84
C LYS A 102 15.25 37.44 9.46
N ILE A 103 14.42 37.80 10.44
CA ILE A 103 14.54 39.08 11.17
C ILE A 103 15.84 39.12 11.98
N LYS A 104 16.15 38.06 12.75
CA LYS A 104 17.40 37.99 13.51
C LYS A 104 18.64 38.11 12.61
N LYS A 105 18.65 37.44 11.45
CA LYS A 105 19.74 37.55 10.47
C LYS A 105 19.90 38.96 9.92
N LYS A 106 18.80 39.63 9.55
CA LYS A 106 18.85 41.03 9.08
C LYS A 106 19.41 41.98 10.13
N ASN A 107 18.94 41.83 11.38
CA ASN A 107 19.41 42.67 12.47
C ASN A 107 20.89 42.43 12.79
N LEU A 108 21.35 41.18 12.76
CA LEU A 108 22.77 40.85 12.91
C LEU A 108 23.63 41.50 11.82
N PHE A 109 23.18 41.45 10.57
CA PHE A 109 23.87 42.07 9.44
C PHE A 109 23.97 43.59 9.58
N LEU A 110 22.87 44.24 10.01
CA LEU A 110 22.86 45.68 10.28
C LEU A 110 23.85 46.02 11.41
N VAL A 111 23.81 45.31 12.53
CA VAL A 111 24.72 45.56 13.67
C VAL A 111 26.20 45.38 13.26
N GLN A 112 26.53 44.38 12.45
CA GLN A 112 27.89 44.21 11.92
C GLN A 112 28.29 45.35 10.98
N SER A 113 27.36 45.82 10.14
CA SER A 113 27.61 46.93 9.19
C SER A 113 27.82 48.25 9.92
N PHE A 114 27.03 48.53 10.97
CA PHE A 114 27.21 49.70 11.83
C PHE A 114 28.53 49.65 12.59
N LYS A 115 28.92 48.50 13.16
CA LYS A 115 30.23 48.38 13.83
C LYS A 115 31.42 48.66 12.91
N LYS A 116 31.32 48.32 11.62
CA LYS A 116 32.38 48.57 10.62
C LYS A 116 32.48 50.05 10.19
N PHE A 117 31.45 50.85 10.47
CA PHE A 117 31.39 52.25 10.06
C PHE A 117 31.81 53.22 11.18
N TYR A 118 31.75 52.76 12.44
CA TYR A 118 32.01 53.57 13.63
C TYR A 118 33.25 53.12 14.44
N PHE A 119 33.98 52.12 13.95
CA PHE A 119 35.30 51.67 14.42
C PHE A 119 36.15 51.33 13.19
#